data_AF-A0A9E7JSK7-F1
#
_entry.id   AF-A0A9E7JSK7-F1
#
_cell.length_a   1.000
_cell.length_b   1.000
_cell.length_c   1.000
_cell.angle_alpha   90.00
_cell.angle_beta   90.00
_cell.angle_gamma   90.00
#
_symmetry.space_group_name_H-M   'P 1'
#
loop_
_entity.id
_entity.type
_entity.pdbx_description
1 polymer ?
#
loop_
_entity_poly.entity_id
_entity_poly.type
_entity_poly.pdbx_seq_one_letter_code
_entity_poly.pdbx_strand_id
1 'polypeptide(L)'
;MGLCHGKQIQSPQIQQEEIPPVPGVEVPAAVPGTPKQPKFPFYSPSPLLSSYKDSPANSSVKSTPLRFLKRPFPPPSPAKHIKALLARRHGSVKPNEASIPEGSEVELGLDKNFGFLKQIFSKFELGEEIGRGHFGYTCTAKAKKGDMKGEEVAVKVIPKAKMTTAIAIEDVRREVRILRSLTGHKNLAQFYDAYEDEDNVYIVMELCKGGELLERILSRGGKYSEEDAKAVIVQILSVVAFCHLQGVVHRDLKPENFLFATKDEKSTLKAIDFGLSDFVKPDERLNDIVGSAYYVAPEVLHRSYGTEADMWSIGVIAYILLCGSRPFWARTESGIFRAVLKAEPTLDEAPWPSLSSQAKDFVKKLLNKDYRKRMTAAQALCHPWLRNFEEVKIPQDIIVYKLVKAYICSSTLRKSALRALAKTLTVDQLYYLQEQFALLGPNKSGYISLQNLKTALSRNSTDTMKDSRVLDFANMVSALQYRKLDFEEFAAAAISVHQMEVLDTWEQHARNGYEFFEKNGNRPLMIEELASELGLSPSVPVHVVLQDWIRHSDGKLSLLGFIKLLHGLSSRTILKA
;
A
#
# COMPACT_ATOMS: atom_id res chain seq x y z
N MET A 1 -46.06 -12.17 54.14
CA MET A 1 -45.50 -11.02 54.89
C MET A 1 -44.53 -10.26 53.98
N GLY A 2 -44.50 -8.92 54.04
CA GLY A 2 -43.36 -8.11 53.59
C GLY A 2 -43.21 -7.84 52.08
N LEU A 3 -43.79 -6.73 51.60
CA LEU A 3 -43.32 -6.01 50.41
C LEU A 3 -42.28 -4.95 50.83
N CYS A 4 -41.18 -4.79 50.08
CA CYS A 4 -40.36 -3.56 49.92
C CYS A 4 -39.22 -3.87 48.91
N HIS A 5 -39.17 -3.28 47.71
CA HIS A 5 -38.67 -1.92 47.39
C HIS A 5 -37.14 -1.74 47.54
N GLY A 6 -36.40 -2.02 46.46
CA GLY A 6 -35.02 -1.55 46.25
C GLY A 6 -35.02 -0.18 45.55
N LYS A 7 -34.37 0.82 46.15
CA LYS A 7 -34.27 2.18 45.61
C LYS A 7 -33.13 2.34 44.60
N GLN A 8 -33.31 3.28 43.68
CA GLN A 8 -32.25 3.82 42.83
C GLN A 8 -31.20 4.57 43.66
N ILE A 9 -29.94 4.54 43.22
CA ILE A 9 -28.86 5.42 43.71
C ILE A 9 -28.52 6.42 42.60
N GLN A 10 -28.59 7.70 42.92
CA GLN A 10 -28.30 8.81 42.01
C GLN A 10 -26.81 9.19 42.00
N SER A 11 -26.38 9.77 40.88
CA SER A 11 -25.07 10.39 40.70
C SER A 11 -24.94 11.70 41.50
N PRO A 12 -23.77 12.02 42.08
CA PRO A 12 -23.54 13.34 42.68
C PRO A 12 -23.20 14.40 41.62
N GLN A 13 -23.94 15.52 41.65
CA GLN A 13 -23.58 16.76 40.95
C GLN A 13 -22.66 17.62 41.84
N ILE A 14 -21.72 18.36 41.25
CA ILE A 14 -21.03 19.47 41.92
C ILE A 14 -21.09 20.73 41.03
N GLN A 15 -22.00 21.63 41.45
CA GLN A 15 -21.96 23.09 41.44
C GLN A 15 -21.24 23.88 40.32
N GLN A 16 -21.99 24.80 39.72
CA GLN A 16 -21.52 25.96 38.97
C GLN A 16 -21.41 27.17 39.92
N GLU A 17 -20.45 28.07 39.67
CA GLU A 17 -20.44 29.44 40.24
C GLU A 17 -20.57 30.47 39.09
N GLU A 18 -21.41 31.49 39.31
CA GLU A 18 -21.57 32.70 38.47
C GLU A 18 -21.16 33.95 39.28
N ILE A 19 -21.34 35.17 38.69
CA ILE A 19 -21.27 36.56 39.25
C ILE A 19 -19.99 37.34 38.82
N PRO A 20 -20.05 38.64 38.40
CA PRO A 20 -21.09 39.43 37.71
C PRO A 20 -20.55 40.32 36.53
N PRO A 21 -21.38 41.14 35.84
CA PRO A 21 -20.95 42.07 34.78
C PRO A 21 -20.92 43.57 35.18
N VAL A 22 -20.05 44.38 34.55
CA VAL A 22 -20.03 45.87 34.61
C VAL A 22 -19.42 46.47 33.30
N PRO A 23 -19.46 47.80 33.01
CA PRO A 23 -20.35 48.38 32.00
C PRO A 23 -19.63 48.97 30.75
N GLY A 24 -20.37 49.60 29.83
CA GLY A 24 -19.88 50.13 28.54
C GLY A 24 -19.74 51.66 28.42
N VAL A 25 -19.94 52.17 27.17
CA VAL A 25 -19.74 53.56 26.62
C VAL A 25 -18.24 53.98 26.55
N GLU A 26 -17.68 54.66 25.54
CA GLU A 26 -18.19 55.57 24.48
C GLU A 26 -17.53 55.40 23.08
N VAL A 27 -18.08 56.11 22.07
CA VAL A 27 -17.60 56.23 20.68
C VAL A 27 -17.29 57.71 20.38
N PRO A 28 -16.27 58.03 19.54
CA PRO A 28 -16.42 59.17 18.63
C PRO A 28 -15.90 58.99 17.19
N ALA A 29 -16.76 59.37 16.23
CA ALA A 29 -16.57 60.09 14.95
C ALA A 29 -15.34 59.91 14.00
N ALA A 30 -15.53 60.38 12.75
CA ALA A 30 -14.60 60.30 11.60
C ALA A 30 -14.10 61.72 11.17
N VAL A 31 -13.29 62.01 10.11
CA VAL A 31 -13.19 61.35 8.80
C VAL A 31 -11.75 61.10 8.23
N PRO A 32 -11.02 62.02 7.55
CA PRO A 32 -10.35 61.58 6.32
C PRO A 32 -8.82 61.72 6.28
N GLY A 33 -8.17 60.84 5.50
CA GLY A 33 -6.79 61.06 5.05
C GLY A 33 -6.20 59.90 4.23
N THR A 34 -6.10 60.06 2.91
CA THR A 34 -5.12 59.32 2.09
C THR A 34 -4.15 60.33 1.48
N PRO A 35 -2.89 59.94 1.17
CA PRO A 35 -2.65 59.62 -0.24
C PRO A 35 -1.59 58.54 -0.54
N LYS A 36 -1.86 57.79 -1.62
CA LYS A 36 -0.90 57.33 -2.66
C LYS A 36 0.21 56.32 -2.30
N GLN A 37 -0.01 55.07 -2.70
CA GLN A 37 0.99 54.33 -3.48
C GLN A 37 0.69 54.49 -4.98
N PRO A 38 1.70 54.45 -5.88
CA PRO A 38 1.49 54.54 -7.32
C PRO A 38 1.06 53.19 -7.93
N LYS A 39 0.08 53.25 -8.85
CA LYS A 39 -0.24 52.18 -9.81
C LYS A 39 0.42 52.50 -11.16
N PHE A 40 0.46 51.49 -12.05
CA PHE A 40 0.02 51.48 -13.46
C PHE A 40 0.87 50.48 -14.32
N PRO A 41 0.45 50.01 -15.52
CA PRO A 41 -0.62 49.00 -15.72
C PRO A 41 -0.38 48.06 -16.95
N PHE A 42 -1.48 47.64 -17.62
CA PHE A 42 -1.62 46.96 -18.93
C PHE A 42 -1.60 45.42 -18.93
N TYR A 43 -2.42 44.69 -19.71
CA TYR A 43 -3.76 44.91 -20.30
C TYR A 43 -4.26 43.53 -20.81
N SER A 44 -5.57 43.28 -20.89
CA SER A 44 -6.11 42.15 -21.69
C SER A 44 -6.21 42.52 -23.18
N PRO A 45 -6.38 41.56 -24.11
CA PRO A 45 -7.77 41.30 -24.52
C PRO A 45 -8.09 39.85 -24.96
N SER A 46 -9.38 39.49 -24.83
CA SER A 46 -10.05 38.44 -25.63
C SER A 46 -10.91 39.10 -26.71
N PRO A 47 -11.29 38.40 -27.79
CA PRO A 47 -12.45 38.79 -28.61
C PRO A 47 -13.57 37.74 -28.72
N LEU A 48 -14.78 38.26 -28.98
CA LEU A 48 -16.04 37.59 -29.35
C LEU A 48 -16.55 38.29 -30.64
N LEU A 49 -17.52 37.84 -31.45
CA LEU A 49 -18.42 36.67 -31.47
C LEU A 49 -18.81 36.42 -32.96
N SER A 50 -19.45 35.30 -33.31
CA SER A 50 -20.39 35.27 -34.45
C SER A 50 -21.47 34.19 -34.31
N SER A 51 -22.65 34.44 -34.87
CA SER A 51 -23.94 33.77 -34.58
C SER A 51 -24.66 33.29 -35.85
N TYR A 52 -25.88 32.71 -35.68
CA TYR A 52 -26.91 32.35 -36.70
C TYR A 52 -26.80 30.94 -37.33
N LYS A 53 -27.89 30.15 -37.56
CA LYS A 53 -29.33 30.26 -37.19
C LYS A 53 -30.11 28.93 -37.41
N ASP A 54 -31.33 28.89 -36.86
CA ASP A 54 -32.55 28.15 -37.27
C ASP A 54 -32.71 26.61 -37.03
N SER A 55 -33.98 26.23 -36.89
CA SER A 55 -34.57 25.03 -36.25
C SER A 55 -35.42 24.23 -37.30
N PRO A 56 -36.50 23.43 -37.04
CA PRO A 56 -37.14 22.99 -35.78
C PRO A 56 -37.74 21.55 -35.71
N ALA A 57 -38.34 21.24 -34.55
CA ALA A 57 -39.52 20.36 -34.35
C ALA A 57 -39.32 18.82 -34.45
N ASN A 58 -40.08 17.93 -33.78
CA ASN A 58 -41.19 18.14 -32.82
C ASN A 58 -41.45 16.91 -31.92
N SER A 59 -42.38 17.07 -30.98
CA SER A 59 -43.22 16.05 -30.31
C SER A 59 -42.80 15.49 -28.94
N SER A 60 -43.77 15.56 -28.02
CA SER A 60 -43.76 15.06 -26.66
C SER A 60 -44.65 13.82 -26.53
N VAL A 61 -44.20 12.78 -25.80
CA VAL A 61 -45.10 11.74 -25.28
C VAL A 61 -44.69 11.34 -23.86
N LYS A 62 -45.67 11.35 -22.95
CA LYS A 62 -45.56 10.72 -21.62
C LYS A 62 -45.91 9.24 -21.74
N SER A 63 -45.00 8.33 -21.39
CA SER A 63 -45.36 7.00 -20.86
C SER A 63 -44.13 6.19 -20.43
N THR A 64 -44.06 5.82 -19.16
CA THR A 64 -43.24 4.68 -18.71
C THR A 64 -43.93 3.38 -19.12
N PRO A 65 -43.19 2.38 -19.59
CA PRO A 65 -43.43 1.03 -19.09
C PRO A 65 -42.15 0.34 -18.57
N LEU A 66 -42.36 -0.73 -17.81
CA LEU A 66 -41.36 -1.39 -16.98
C LEU A 66 -40.33 -2.24 -17.75
N ARG A 67 -39.21 -2.50 -17.06
CA ARG A 67 -38.28 -3.63 -17.22
C ARG A 67 -37.59 -3.83 -18.58
N PHE A 68 -36.30 -3.50 -18.62
CA PHE A 68 -35.29 -4.52 -18.97
C PHE A 68 -34.12 -4.47 -17.98
N LEU A 69 -33.91 -5.59 -17.28
CA LEU A 69 -32.80 -5.78 -16.35
C LEU A 69 -31.48 -5.85 -17.13
N LYS A 70 -30.62 -4.83 -17.00
CA LYS A 70 -29.22 -4.95 -17.41
C LYS A 70 -28.52 -5.92 -16.46
N ARG A 71 -28.49 -7.20 -16.83
CA ARG A 71 -27.59 -8.19 -16.21
C ARG A 71 -26.16 -7.65 -16.32
N PRO A 72 -25.36 -7.61 -15.23
CA PRO A 72 -23.92 -7.46 -15.39
C PRO A 72 -23.41 -8.70 -16.14
N PHE A 73 -22.73 -8.49 -17.26
CA PHE A 73 -22.06 -9.57 -17.95
C PHE A 73 -20.98 -10.17 -17.03
N PRO A 74 -20.77 -11.49 -17.03
CA PRO A 74 -19.69 -12.09 -16.25
C PRO A 74 -18.35 -11.48 -16.67
N PRO A 75 -17.39 -11.30 -15.75
CA PRO A 75 -16.11 -10.69 -16.09
C PRO A 75 -15.40 -11.52 -17.17
N PRO A 76 -14.79 -10.88 -18.19
CA PRO A 76 -14.00 -11.60 -19.18
C PRO A 76 -12.84 -12.33 -18.47
N SER A 77 -12.79 -13.65 -18.63
CA SER A 77 -11.82 -14.50 -17.92
C SER A 77 -10.36 -14.04 -18.16
N PRO A 78 -9.55 -13.89 -17.11
CA PRO A 78 -8.11 -13.57 -17.23
C PRO A 78 -7.30 -14.62 -18.03
N ALA A 79 -7.88 -15.80 -18.30
CA ALA A 79 -7.20 -16.94 -18.90
C ALA A 79 -6.55 -16.65 -20.26
N LYS A 80 -7.02 -15.67 -21.05
CA LYS A 80 -6.44 -15.40 -22.38
C LYS A 80 -5.00 -14.87 -22.32
N HIS A 81 -4.67 -13.94 -21.42
CA HIS A 81 -3.29 -13.46 -21.30
C HIS A 81 -2.41 -14.28 -20.37
N ILE A 82 -2.93 -14.96 -19.34
CA ILE A 82 -2.08 -15.90 -18.59
C ILE A 82 -1.60 -17.01 -19.54
N LYS A 83 -2.48 -17.52 -20.40
CA LYS A 83 -2.13 -18.47 -21.47
C LYS A 83 -1.17 -17.88 -22.51
N ALA A 84 -1.27 -16.59 -22.84
CA ALA A 84 -0.36 -15.91 -23.77
C ALA A 84 1.00 -15.50 -23.15
N LEU A 85 1.07 -15.24 -21.85
CA LEU A 85 2.31 -14.98 -21.10
C LEU A 85 3.09 -16.27 -20.89
N LEU A 86 2.39 -17.38 -20.58
CA LEU A 86 2.98 -18.72 -20.64
C LEU A 86 3.49 -19.02 -22.06
N ALA A 87 2.68 -18.79 -23.11
CA ALA A 87 3.12 -18.94 -24.51
C ALA A 87 4.33 -18.07 -24.88
N ARG A 88 4.50 -16.88 -24.28
CA ARG A 88 5.69 -16.02 -24.47
C ARG A 88 6.90 -16.41 -23.61
N ARG A 89 6.70 -17.22 -22.57
CA ARG A 89 7.79 -17.88 -21.82
C ARG A 89 8.36 -19.07 -22.61
N HIS A 90 7.54 -19.71 -23.44
CA HIS A 90 7.98 -20.73 -24.39
C HIS A 90 8.60 -20.08 -25.63
N GLY A 91 9.93 -20.06 -25.71
CA GLY A 91 10.66 -19.51 -26.84
C GLY A 91 10.48 -20.35 -28.11
N SER A 92 9.47 -20.02 -28.93
CA SER A 92 9.37 -20.52 -30.30
C SER A 92 10.17 -19.60 -31.23
N VAL A 93 11.48 -19.83 -31.29
CA VAL A 93 12.30 -19.38 -32.42
C VAL A 93 11.83 -20.19 -33.63
N LYS A 94 11.37 -19.51 -34.69
CA LYS A 94 11.15 -20.20 -35.97
C LYS A 94 12.50 -20.73 -36.46
N PRO A 95 12.64 -22.02 -36.80
CA PRO A 95 13.87 -22.49 -37.40
C PRO A 95 14.00 -21.84 -38.79
N ASN A 96 15.13 -21.15 -39.02
CA ASN A 96 15.61 -20.94 -40.38
C ASN A 96 16.13 -22.27 -40.92
N GLU A 97 15.98 -22.50 -42.22
CA GLU A 97 16.40 -23.72 -42.90
C GLU A 97 17.92 -23.90 -42.86
N ALA A 98 18.41 -24.82 -42.02
CA ALA A 98 19.70 -25.49 -42.17
C ALA A 98 19.68 -26.81 -41.38
N SER A 99 19.76 -27.94 -42.07
CA SER A 99 19.65 -29.28 -41.50
C SER A 99 20.98 -29.76 -40.88
N ILE A 100 20.94 -30.12 -39.59
CA ILE A 100 22.00 -30.82 -38.85
C ILE A 100 21.29 -31.87 -37.96
N PRO A 101 21.76 -33.13 -37.87
CA PRO A 101 20.92 -34.27 -37.48
C PRO A 101 20.56 -34.36 -35.99
N GLU A 102 19.46 -35.05 -35.73
CA GLU A 102 18.85 -35.29 -34.41
C GLU A 102 19.81 -35.97 -33.43
N GLY A 103 20.27 -35.23 -32.43
CA GLY A 103 20.66 -35.78 -31.14
C GLY A 103 19.43 -35.79 -30.23
N SER A 104 19.05 -36.95 -29.69
CA SER A 104 17.92 -37.08 -28.79
C SER A 104 18.16 -36.28 -27.49
N GLU A 105 17.55 -35.10 -27.37
CA GLU A 105 17.44 -34.42 -26.09
C GLU A 105 16.62 -35.30 -25.15
N VAL A 106 17.28 -35.83 -24.11
CA VAL A 106 16.60 -36.53 -23.02
C VAL A 106 15.72 -35.51 -22.30
N GLU A 107 14.40 -35.69 -22.35
CA GLU A 107 13.50 -34.97 -21.45
C GLU A 107 13.89 -35.30 -20.00
N LEU A 108 14.69 -34.42 -19.39
CA LEU A 108 14.97 -34.43 -17.96
C LEU A 108 13.65 -34.14 -17.24
N GLY A 109 12.93 -35.20 -16.91
CA GLY A 109 11.63 -35.14 -16.24
C GLY A 109 11.71 -34.24 -15.01
N LEU A 110 10.87 -33.20 -14.99
CA LEU A 110 10.83 -32.25 -13.88
C LEU A 110 10.49 -32.99 -12.58
N ASP A 111 11.30 -32.79 -11.54
CA ASP A 111 11.01 -33.34 -10.22
C ASP A 111 9.77 -32.67 -9.61
N LYS A 112 8.65 -33.39 -9.62
CA LYS A 112 7.36 -33.00 -9.05
C LYS A 112 7.12 -33.59 -7.65
N ASN A 113 8.18 -34.00 -6.95
CA ASN A 113 8.14 -34.32 -5.54
C ASN A 113 8.28 -33.02 -4.72
N PHE A 114 7.40 -32.81 -3.75
CA PHE A 114 7.41 -31.60 -2.92
C PHE A 114 7.95 -31.86 -1.51
N GLY A 115 8.09 -33.13 -1.11
CA GLY A 115 8.42 -33.51 0.26
C GLY A 115 7.27 -33.26 1.25
N PHE A 116 6.04 -33.15 0.75
CA PHE A 116 4.84 -32.92 1.55
C PHE A 116 4.29 -34.23 2.14
N LEU A 117 3.36 -34.13 3.08
CA LEU A 117 2.77 -35.31 3.70
C LEU A 117 1.98 -36.14 2.67
N LYS A 118 2.07 -37.47 2.76
CA LYS A 118 1.32 -38.37 1.88
C LYS A 118 -0.04 -38.75 2.49
N GLN A 119 -0.88 -39.40 1.70
CA GLN A 119 -2.13 -40.04 2.13
C GLN A 119 -3.18 -39.08 2.74
N ILE A 120 -3.44 -37.93 2.11
CA ILE A 120 -4.46 -36.96 2.58
C ILE A 120 -5.82 -37.62 2.89
N PHE A 121 -6.27 -38.55 2.03
CA PHE A 121 -7.55 -39.28 2.17
C PHE A 121 -7.65 -40.16 3.43
N SER A 122 -6.53 -40.43 4.12
CA SER A 122 -6.53 -41.14 5.41
C SER A 122 -6.97 -40.25 6.59
N LYS A 123 -6.80 -38.92 6.43
CA LYS A 123 -7.12 -37.88 7.42
C LYS A 123 -8.32 -37.03 7.03
N PHE A 124 -8.59 -36.83 5.74
CA PHE A 124 -9.65 -35.93 5.23
C PHE A 124 -10.55 -36.63 4.21
N GLU A 125 -11.80 -36.20 4.17
CA GLU A 125 -12.80 -36.55 3.17
C GLU A 125 -13.10 -35.33 2.32
N LEU A 126 -12.71 -35.33 1.05
CA LEU A 126 -13.02 -34.22 0.14
C LEU A 126 -14.52 -34.21 -0.17
N GLY A 127 -15.11 -33.03 -0.15
CA GLY A 127 -16.50 -32.75 -0.50
C GLY A 127 -16.61 -31.95 -1.81
N GLU A 128 -17.59 -31.07 -1.86
CA GLU A 128 -17.96 -30.31 -3.05
C GLU A 128 -16.92 -29.23 -3.43
N GLU A 129 -16.79 -28.94 -4.73
CA GLU A 129 -15.99 -27.83 -5.24
C GLU A 129 -16.66 -26.49 -4.91
N ILE A 130 -15.97 -25.64 -4.16
CA ILE A 130 -16.44 -24.31 -3.74
C ILE A 130 -15.81 -23.15 -4.53
N GLY A 131 -14.76 -23.42 -5.32
CA GLY A 131 -14.15 -22.40 -6.15
C GLY A 131 -13.10 -22.97 -7.11
N ARG A 132 -12.83 -22.26 -8.21
CA ARG A 132 -11.85 -22.68 -9.23
C ARG A 132 -10.88 -21.55 -9.55
N GLY A 133 -9.61 -21.77 -9.23
CA GLY A 133 -8.52 -20.86 -9.56
C GLY A 133 -7.86 -21.18 -10.91
N HIS A 134 -6.84 -20.41 -11.26
CA HIS A 134 -6.04 -20.68 -12.46
C HIS A 134 -5.29 -22.03 -12.36
N PHE A 135 -4.60 -22.24 -11.23
CA PHE A 135 -3.71 -23.37 -11.02
C PHE A 135 -4.44 -24.64 -10.53
N GLY A 136 -5.61 -24.50 -9.91
CA GLY A 136 -6.29 -25.60 -9.22
C GLY A 136 -7.76 -25.32 -8.96
N TYR A 137 -8.38 -26.12 -8.11
CA TYR A 137 -9.72 -25.90 -7.58
C TYR A 137 -9.70 -26.08 -6.06
N THR A 138 -10.67 -25.49 -5.38
CA THR A 138 -10.82 -25.60 -3.92
C THR A 138 -12.11 -26.35 -3.64
N CYS A 139 -12.04 -27.39 -2.82
CA CYS A 139 -13.21 -28.10 -2.30
C CYS A 139 -13.34 -27.92 -0.79
N THR A 140 -14.54 -28.18 -0.25
CA THR A 140 -14.65 -28.49 1.18
C THR A 140 -13.98 -29.82 1.47
N ALA A 141 -13.59 -30.05 2.71
CA ALA A 141 -13.28 -31.38 3.22
C ALA A 141 -13.65 -31.51 4.70
N LYS A 142 -13.92 -32.73 5.15
CA LYS A 142 -14.15 -33.04 6.55
C LYS A 142 -13.00 -33.85 7.14
N ALA A 143 -12.48 -33.43 8.28
CA ALA A 143 -11.41 -34.15 8.97
C ALA A 143 -11.95 -35.42 9.65
N LYS A 144 -11.41 -36.58 9.27
CA LYS A 144 -11.76 -37.92 9.76
C LYS A 144 -10.97 -38.35 11.00
N LYS A 145 -9.76 -37.81 11.20
CA LYS A 145 -8.80 -38.22 12.25
C LYS A 145 -7.94 -37.02 12.72
N GLY A 146 -7.26 -37.20 13.85
CA GLY A 146 -6.42 -36.17 14.47
C GLY A 146 -7.24 -35.14 15.26
N ASP A 147 -6.58 -34.07 15.71
CA ASP A 147 -7.15 -33.08 16.63
C ASP A 147 -8.31 -32.27 16.02
N MET A 148 -8.37 -32.19 14.69
CA MET A 148 -9.45 -31.54 13.95
C MET A 148 -10.63 -32.49 13.62
N LYS A 149 -10.68 -33.72 14.17
CA LYS A 149 -11.70 -34.71 13.78
C LYS A 149 -13.13 -34.17 13.94
N GLY A 150 -13.87 -34.12 12.83
CA GLY A 150 -15.23 -33.60 12.75
C GLY A 150 -15.31 -32.22 12.08
N GLU A 151 -14.23 -31.44 12.10
CA GLU A 151 -14.18 -30.09 11.54
C GLU A 151 -14.21 -30.08 10.01
N GLU A 152 -14.73 -28.98 9.47
CA GLU A 152 -14.76 -28.70 8.04
C GLU A 152 -13.66 -27.70 7.65
N VAL A 153 -12.90 -28.04 6.61
CA VAL A 153 -11.76 -27.28 6.10
C VAL A 153 -11.93 -27.02 4.60
N ALA A 154 -11.17 -26.06 4.06
CA ALA A 154 -11.01 -25.88 2.62
C ALA A 154 -9.72 -26.59 2.17
N VAL A 155 -9.78 -27.26 1.02
CA VAL A 155 -8.63 -27.94 0.41
C VAL A 155 -8.43 -27.43 -1.01
N LYS A 156 -7.36 -26.69 -1.25
CA LYS A 156 -6.94 -26.24 -2.58
C LYS A 156 -6.13 -27.36 -3.23
N VAL A 157 -6.70 -27.97 -4.28
CA VAL A 157 -6.13 -29.08 -5.07
C VAL A 157 -5.45 -28.52 -6.31
N ILE A 158 -4.16 -28.79 -6.47
CA ILE A 158 -3.31 -28.30 -7.56
C ILE A 158 -2.74 -29.49 -8.34
N PRO A 159 -3.29 -29.80 -9.54
CA PRO A 159 -2.81 -30.94 -10.33
C PRO A 159 -1.38 -30.77 -10.83
N LYS A 160 -0.52 -31.74 -10.54
CA LYS A 160 0.88 -31.85 -10.99
C LYS A 160 1.00 -31.93 -12.52
N ALA A 161 -0.06 -32.38 -13.20
CA ALA A 161 -0.17 -32.32 -14.65
C ALA A 161 -0.11 -30.88 -15.21
N LYS A 162 -0.58 -29.86 -14.47
CA LYS A 162 -0.50 -28.44 -14.86
C LYS A 162 0.88 -27.82 -14.62
N MET A 163 1.74 -28.49 -13.86
CA MET A 163 3.09 -28.02 -13.52
C MET A 163 4.06 -28.42 -14.65
N THR A 164 4.01 -27.69 -15.76
CA THR A 164 4.81 -27.97 -16.97
C THR A 164 6.18 -27.30 -16.99
N THR A 165 6.54 -26.54 -15.94
CA THR A 165 7.83 -25.84 -15.83
C THR A 165 8.34 -25.89 -14.40
N ALA A 166 9.66 -25.89 -14.21
CA ALA A 166 10.30 -25.80 -12.89
C ALA A 166 9.81 -24.59 -12.07
N ILE A 167 9.48 -23.49 -12.74
CA ILE A 167 8.98 -22.28 -12.08
C ILE A 167 7.57 -22.51 -11.51
N ALA A 168 6.68 -23.21 -12.22
CA ALA A 168 5.36 -23.55 -11.68
C ALA A 168 5.42 -24.51 -10.48
N ILE A 169 6.46 -25.35 -10.40
CA ILE A 169 6.74 -26.21 -9.24
C ILE A 169 7.23 -25.34 -8.08
N GLU A 170 8.17 -24.43 -8.33
CA GLU A 170 8.67 -23.52 -7.30
C GLU A 170 7.60 -22.53 -6.81
N ASP A 171 6.67 -22.09 -7.66
CA ASP A 171 5.55 -21.24 -7.27
C ASP A 171 4.66 -21.93 -6.22
N VAL A 172 4.39 -23.22 -6.37
CA VAL A 172 3.62 -24.02 -5.38
C VAL A 172 4.45 -24.32 -4.12
N ARG A 173 5.76 -24.59 -4.25
CA ARG A 173 6.66 -24.70 -3.09
C ARG A 173 6.69 -23.40 -2.30
N ARG A 174 6.76 -22.25 -2.97
CA ARG A 174 6.76 -20.92 -2.37
C ARG A 174 5.42 -20.60 -1.71
N GLU A 175 4.28 -20.88 -2.35
CA GLU A 175 2.95 -20.71 -1.75
C GLU A 175 2.86 -21.45 -0.41
N VAL A 176 3.24 -22.74 -0.38
CA VAL A 176 3.21 -23.54 0.86
C VAL A 176 4.22 -23.03 1.91
N ARG A 177 5.41 -22.56 1.51
CA ARG A 177 6.38 -21.95 2.44
C ARG A 177 5.85 -20.66 3.06
N ILE A 178 5.24 -19.78 2.25
CA ILE A 178 4.63 -18.53 2.72
C ILE A 178 3.46 -18.86 3.66
N LEU A 179 2.47 -19.66 3.25
CA LEU A 179 1.30 -19.98 4.08
C LEU A 179 1.66 -20.67 5.40
N ARG A 180 2.66 -21.56 5.40
CA ARG A 180 3.11 -22.28 6.61
C ARG A 180 3.82 -21.38 7.62
N SER A 181 4.55 -20.37 7.13
CA SER A 181 5.33 -19.47 7.99
C SER A 181 4.55 -18.22 8.41
N LEU A 182 3.68 -17.71 7.53
CA LEU A 182 2.84 -16.54 7.74
C LEU A 182 1.58 -16.90 8.54
N THR A 183 1.71 -17.06 9.85
CA THR A 183 0.63 -17.49 10.75
C THR A 183 0.35 -16.49 11.89
N GLY A 184 -0.79 -16.64 12.56
CA GLY A 184 -1.13 -15.85 13.76
C GLY A 184 -1.82 -14.50 13.54
N HIS A 185 -2.21 -14.15 12.30
CA HIS A 185 -2.99 -12.92 12.03
C HIS A 185 -4.48 -13.22 11.86
N LYS A 186 -5.34 -12.48 12.57
CA LYS A 186 -6.80 -12.72 12.59
C LYS A 186 -7.48 -12.60 11.22
N ASN A 187 -6.95 -11.74 10.35
CA ASN A 187 -7.49 -11.45 9.01
C ASN A 187 -6.81 -12.29 7.90
N LEU A 188 -6.09 -13.34 8.27
CA LEU A 188 -5.54 -14.35 7.37
C LEU A 188 -6.24 -15.69 7.60
N ALA A 189 -6.52 -16.43 6.53
CA ALA A 189 -7.02 -17.80 6.64
C ALA A 189 -5.94 -18.72 7.22
N GLN A 190 -6.27 -19.48 8.28
CA GLN A 190 -5.32 -20.37 8.92
C GLN A 190 -4.90 -21.50 7.96
N PHE A 191 -3.60 -21.60 7.69
CA PHE A 191 -3.00 -22.77 7.07
C PHE A 191 -2.91 -23.91 8.10
N TYR A 192 -3.33 -25.11 7.73
CA TYR A 192 -3.21 -26.30 8.59
C TYR A 192 -2.05 -27.19 8.17
N ASP A 193 -2.02 -27.62 6.89
CA ASP A 193 -0.90 -28.42 6.37
C ASP A 193 -0.92 -28.51 4.83
N ALA A 194 0.12 -29.11 4.25
CA ALA A 194 0.17 -29.46 2.83
C ALA A 194 0.47 -30.96 2.64
N TYR A 195 -0.22 -31.56 1.68
CA TYR A 195 -0.09 -32.96 1.28
C TYR A 195 0.22 -33.10 -0.21
N GLU A 196 0.70 -34.27 -0.63
CA GLU A 196 0.82 -34.64 -2.03
C GLU A 196 0.54 -36.13 -2.27
N ASP A 197 0.15 -36.45 -3.51
CA ASP A 197 0.18 -37.79 -4.08
C ASP A 197 0.88 -37.77 -5.45
N GLU A 198 0.64 -38.76 -6.30
CA GLU A 198 1.26 -38.85 -7.63
C GLU A 198 0.72 -37.78 -8.60
N ASP A 199 -0.55 -37.38 -8.44
CA ASP A 199 -1.28 -36.52 -9.38
C ASP A 199 -1.42 -35.07 -8.90
N ASN A 200 -1.44 -34.82 -7.58
CA ASN A 200 -1.88 -33.57 -7.00
C ASN A 200 -1.02 -33.11 -5.80
N VAL A 201 -1.02 -31.79 -5.59
CA VAL A 201 -0.67 -31.14 -4.32
C VAL A 201 -1.96 -30.64 -3.68
N TYR A 202 -2.07 -30.77 -2.35
CA TYR A 202 -3.24 -30.36 -1.57
C TYR A 202 -2.81 -29.39 -0.48
N ILE A 203 -3.43 -28.21 -0.42
CA ILE A 203 -3.18 -27.20 0.62
C ILE A 203 -4.43 -27.11 1.49
N VAL A 204 -4.31 -27.47 2.77
CA VAL A 204 -5.44 -27.56 3.72
C VAL A 204 -5.47 -26.31 4.60
N MET A 205 -6.61 -25.63 4.62
CA MET A 205 -6.77 -24.31 5.25
C MET A 205 -8.18 -24.07 5.83
N GLU A 206 -8.35 -22.99 6.58
CA GLU A 206 -9.60 -22.54 7.18
C GLU A 206 -10.73 -22.36 6.16
N LEU A 207 -11.90 -22.97 6.41
CA LEU A 207 -13.07 -22.83 5.57
C LEU A 207 -13.86 -21.56 5.92
N CYS A 208 -13.75 -20.53 5.08
CA CYS A 208 -14.54 -19.30 5.23
C CYS A 208 -15.96 -19.48 4.67
N LYS A 209 -16.97 -19.46 5.54
CA LYS A 209 -18.39 -19.76 5.22
C LYS A 209 -19.25 -18.51 4.97
N GLY A 210 -18.66 -17.32 5.03
CA GLY A 210 -19.36 -16.03 5.01
C GLY A 210 -19.52 -15.35 3.65
N GLY A 211 -19.02 -15.98 2.57
CA GLY A 211 -19.09 -15.45 1.20
C GLY A 211 -17.99 -14.44 0.85
N GLU A 212 -17.94 -14.05 -0.43
CA GLU A 212 -17.00 -13.06 -0.95
C GLU A 212 -17.31 -11.64 -0.48
N LEU A 213 -16.28 -10.80 -0.41
CA LEU A 213 -16.38 -9.40 0.00
C LEU A 213 -17.48 -8.62 -0.75
N LEU A 214 -17.42 -8.59 -2.09
CA LEU A 214 -18.38 -7.83 -2.90
C LEU A 214 -19.78 -8.46 -2.91
N GLU A 215 -19.88 -9.79 -2.92
CA GLU A 215 -21.19 -10.47 -2.88
C GLU A 215 -21.95 -10.12 -1.60
N ARG A 216 -21.27 -10.12 -0.45
CA ARG A 216 -21.87 -9.75 0.84
C ARG A 216 -22.27 -8.27 0.92
N ILE A 217 -21.54 -7.40 0.24
CA ILE A 217 -21.87 -5.98 0.12
C ILE A 217 -23.14 -5.79 -0.73
N LEU A 218 -23.21 -6.47 -1.88
CA LEU A 218 -24.34 -6.38 -2.81
C LEU A 218 -25.62 -7.02 -2.25
N SER A 219 -25.50 -8.12 -1.49
CA SER A 219 -26.66 -8.85 -0.95
C SER A 219 -27.41 -8.12 0.16
N ARG A 220 -26.79 -7.12 0.82
CA ARG A 220 -27.46 -6.24 1.78
C ARG A 220 -28.54 -5.34 1.16
N GLY A 221 -28.54 -5.14 -0.16
CA GLY A 221 -29.60 -4.42 -0.89
C GLY A 221 -29.77 -2.92 -0.56
N GLY A 222 -28.88 -2.35 0.25
CA GLY A 222 -28.91 -0.96 0.71
C GLY A 222 -27.77 -0.10 0.15
N LYS A 223 -27.70 1.17 0.57
CA LYS A 223 -26.55 2.03 0.29
C LYS A 223 -25.38 1.61 1.17
N TYR A 224 -24.28 1.18 0.55
CA TYR A 224 -23.01 0.94 1.22
C TYR A 224 -22.38 2.28 1.64
N SER A 225 -21.97 2.41 2.91
CA SER A 225 -21.51 3.67 3.49
C SER A 225 -19.98 3.84 3.46
N GLU A 226 -19.48 5.05 3.74
CA GLU A 226 -18.04 5.23 4.01
C GLU A 226 -17.61 4.41 5.23
N GLU A 227 -18.47 4.29 6.24
CA GLU A 227 -18.22 3.55 7.48
C GLU A 227 -18.08 2.05 7.22
N ASP A 228 -18.92 1.47 6.36
CA ASP A 228 -18.75 0.08 5.92
C ASP A 228 -17.43 -0.11 5.14
N ALA A 229 -17.06 0.87 4.29
CA ALA A 229 -15.81 0.83 3.52
C ALA A 229 -14.58 0.89 4.45
N LYS A 230 -14.61 1.73 5.50
CA LYS A 230 -13.56 1.80 6.54
C LYS A 230 -13.41 0.45 7.26
N ALA A 231 -14.52 -0.18 7.65
CA ALA A 231 -14.53 -1.47 8.34
C ALA A 231 -13.84 -2.60 7.53
N VAL A 232 -13.99 -2.57 6.22
CA VAL A 232 -13.32 -3.50 5.29
C VAL A 232 -11.86 -3.13 5.08
N ILE A 233 -11.57 -1.85 4.78
CA ILE A 233 -10.21 -1.39 4.45
C ILE A 233 -9.26 -1.53 5.65
N VAL A 234 -9.70 -1.27 6.89
CA VAL A 234 -8.88 -1.50 8.10
C VAL A 234 -8.44 -2.96 8.22
N GLN A 235 -9.33 -3.92 7.94
CA GLN A 235 -9.02 -5.34 7.99
C GLN A 235 -8.04 -5.77 6.88
N ILE A 236 -8.25 -5.27 5.66
CA ILE A 236 -7.34 -5.50 4.51
C ILE A 236 -5.94 -4.93 4.82
N LEU A 237 -5.87 -3.68 5.26
CA LEU A 237 -4.61 -3.04 5.63
C LEU A 237 -3.90 -3.75 6.78
N SER A 238 -4.65 -4.27 7.77
CA SER A 238 -4.08 -4.99 8.91
C SER A 238 -3.31 -6.24 8.48
N VAL A 239 -3.90 -7.09 7.62
CA VAL A 239 -3.22 -8.29 7.12
C VAL A 239 -2.09 -7.94 6.15
N VAL A 240 -2.28 -6.96 5.27
CA VAL A 240 -1.25 -6.57 4.29
C VAL A 240 -0.04 -5.94 4.98
N ALA A 241 -0.23 -5.08 5.99
CA ALA A 241 0.86 -4.55 6.80
C ALA A 241 1.66 -5.65 7.51
N PHE A 242 0.97 -6.66 8.04
CA PHE A 242 1.61 -7.85 8.63
C PHE A 242 2.46 -8.59 7.59
N CYS A 243 1.92 -8.87 6.39
CA CYS A 243 2.65 -9.50 5.29
C CYS A 243 3.89 -8.70 4.89
N HIS A 244 3.74 -7.38 4.70
CA HIS A 244 4.80 -6.47 4.30
C HIS A 244 5.92 -6.40 5.35
N LEU A 245 5.58 -6.43 6.64
CA LEU A 245 6.56 -6.51 7.72
C LEU A 245 7.35 -7.83 7.70
N GLN A 246 6.72 -8.96 7.34
CA GLN A 246 7.43 -10.22 7.13
C GLN A 246 8.26 -10.26 5.84
N GLY A 247 8.16 -9.25 4.97
CA GLY A 247 8.81 -9.22 3.66
C GLY A 247 8.10 -10.08 2.59
N VAL A 248 6.78 -10.19 2.66
CA VAL A 248 5.93 -10.86 1.66
C VAL A 248 5.10 -9.82 0.91
N VAL A 249 5.04 -9.91 -0.42
CA VAL A 249 4.12 -9.16 -1.29
C VAL A 249 3.06 -10.13 -1.81
N HIS A 250 1.78 -9.75 -1.79
CA HIS A 250 0.69 -10.63 -2.22
C HIS A 250 0.51 -10.63 -3.74
N ARG A 251 0.70 -9.48 -4.42
CA ARG A 251 0.74 -9.32 -5.89
C ARG A 251 -0.57 -9.61 -6.65
N ASP A 252 -1.62 -10.06 -5.99
CA ASP A 252 -2.96 -10.29 -6.56
C ASP A 252 -4.08 -9.94 -5.58
N LEU A 253 -3.94 -8.82 -4.86
CA LEU A 253 -5.00 -8.29 -4.00
C LEU A 253 -6.19 -7.84 -4.86
N LYS A 254 -7.35 -8.47 -4.60
CA LYS A 254 -8.63 -8.20 -5.24
C LYS A 254 -9.76 -8.67 -4.31
N PRO A 255 -11.00 -8.16 -4.43
CA PRO A 255 -12.09 -8.51 -3.51
C PRO A 255 -12.42 -10.01 -3.46
N GLU A 256 -12.22 -10.75 -4.56
CA GLU A 256 -12.43 -12.19 -4.66
C GLU A 256 -11.45 -12.99 -3.76
N ASN A 257 -10.30 -12.41 -3.40
CA ASN A 257 -9.32 -13.03 -2.50
C ASN A 257 -9.56 -12.69 -1.01
N PHE A 258 -10.70 -12.07 -0.69
CA PHE A 258 -11.14 -11.76 0.67
C PHE A 258 -12.53 -12.36 0.95
N LEU A 259 -12.58 -13.35 1.85
CA LEU A 259 -13.81 -14.01 2.28
C LEU A 259 -14.15 -13.64 3.72
N PHE A 260 -15.43 -13.64 4.08
CA PHE A 260 -15.84 -13.58 5.49
C PHE A 260 -15.77 -14.97 6.13
N ALA A 261 -15.25 -15.08 7.35
CA ALA A 261 -15.11 -16.36 8.05
C ALA A 261 -16.46 -17.06 8.28
N THR A 262 -17.51 -16.29 8.60
CA THR A 262 -18.84 -16.76 8.98
C THR A 262 -19.95 -15.90 8.37
N LYS A 263 -21.20 -16.37 8.47
CA LYS A 263 -22.38 -15.62 7.98
C LYS A 263 -22.82 -14.49 8.91
N ASP A 264 -22.19 -14.33 10.08
CA ASP A 264 -22.56 -13.32 11.08
C ASP A 264 -22.23 -11.89 10.61
N GLU A 265 -23.06 -10.92 10.95
CA GLU A 265 -22.91 -9.54 10.44
C GLU A 265 -21.53 -8.92 10.76
N LYS A 266 -20.99 -9.21 11.94
CA LYS A 266 -19.67 -8.75 12.42
C LYS A 266 -18.53 -9.75 12.12
N SER A 267 -18.68 -10.60 11.11
CA SER A 267 -17.68 -11.62 10.80
C SER A 267 -16.34 -11.02 10.37
N THR A 268 -15.26 -11.69 10.73
CA THR A 268 -13.88 -11.31 10.37
C THR A 268 -13.62 -11.55 8.88
N LEU A 269 -13.06 -10.56 8.19
CA LEU A 269 -12.59 -10.69 6.81
C LEU A 269 -11.23 -11.40 6.77
N LYS A 270 -11.07 -12.36 5.85
CA LYS A 270 -9.93 -13.29 5.75
C LYS A 270 -9.32 -13.22 4.34
N ALA A 271 -8.02 -12.98 4.24
CA ALA A 271 -7.25 -13.17 3.00
C ALA A 271 -7.01 -14.68 2.77
N ILE A 272 -7.19 -15.18 1.54
CA ILE A 272 -7.23 -16.63 1.26
C ILE A 272 -6.25 -17.19 0.20
N ASP A 273 -5.73 -16.40 -0.75
CA ASP A 273 -4.96 -16.96 -1.89
C ASP A 273 -3.56 -16.34 -2.02
N PHE A 274 -2.53 -17.12 -1.68
CA PHE A 274 -1.12 -16.70 -1.76
C PHE A 274 -0.38 -17.34 -2.95
N GLY A 275 -1.10 -17.93 -3.92
CA GLY A 275 -0.52 -18.62 -5.08
C GLY A 275 0.22 -17.72 -6.08
N LEU A 276 0.13 -16.39 -5.94
CA LEU A 276 0.95 -15.42 -6.67
C LEU A 276 1.88 -14.61 -5.75
N SER A 277 1.92 -14.88 -4.43
CA SER A 277 2.74 -14.12 -3.49
C SER A 277 4.25 -14.42 -3.66
N ASP A 278 5.11 -13.47 -3.27
CA ASP A 278 6.56 -13.69 -3.25
C ASP A 278 7.25 -13.00 -2.07
N PHE A 279 8.46 -13.45 -1.75
CA PHE A 279 9.34 -12.80 -0.79
C PHE A 279 10.02 -11.60 -1.46
N VAL A 280 10.01 -10.44 -0.80
CA VAL A 280 10.77 -9.26 -1.20
C VAL A 280 11.73 -8.88 -0.09
N LYS A 281 13.03 -8.82 -0.42
CA LYS A 281 14.03 -8.31 0.52
C LYS A 281 13.94 -6.79 0.56
N PRO A 282 14.23 -6.12 1.70
CA PRO A 282 14.14 -4.66 1.82
C PRO A 282 14.85 -3.86 0.72
N ASP A 283 15.98 -4.35 0.20
CA ASP A 283 16.81 -3.70 -0.81
C ASP A 283 16.66 -4.31 -2.24
N GLU A 284 15.71 -5.23 -2.46
CA GLU A 284 15.47 -5.89 -3.76
C GLU A 284 14.10 -5.52 -4.36
N ARG A 285 13.91 -5.78 -5.65
CA ARG A 285 12.67 -5.50 -6.41
C ARG A 285 12.33 -6.66 -7.34
N LEU A 286 11.03 -6.95 -7.48
CA LEU A 286 10.49 -7.99 -8.35
C LEU A 286 10.35 -7.48 -9.78
N ASN A 287 10.44 -8.40 -10.75
CA ASN A 287 10.60 -8.07 -12.19
C ASN A 287 9.68 -8.85 -13.15
N ASP A 288 8.80 -9.70 -12.61
CA ASP A 288 7.78 -10.40 -13.36
C ASP A 288 6.50 -9.55 -13.52
N ILE A 289 5.58 -9.98 -14.38
CA ILE A 289 4.28 -9.32 -14.58
C ILE A 289 3.21 -10.31 -14.17
N VAL A 290 2.61 -10.08 -13.01
CA VAL A 290 1.59 -10.93 -12.37
C VAL A 290 0.46 -10.07 -11.79
N GLY A 291 -0.62 -10.73 -11.36
CA GLY A 291 -1.78 -10.09 -10.77
C GLY A 291 -2.91 -9.80 -11.77
N SER A 292 -4.10 -9.56 -11.22
CA SER A 292 -5.34 -9.36 -11.98
C SER A 292 -5.40 -7.97 -12.63
N ALA A 293 -5.74 -7.91 -13.92
CA ALA A 293 -5.52 -6.73 -14.77
C ALA A 293 -6.18 -5.41 -14.31
N TYR A 294 -7.27 -5.45 -13.52
CA TYR A 294 -7.89 -4.23 -12.98
C TYR A 294 -7.21 -3.68 -11.72
N TYR A 295 -6.41 -4.52 -11.04
CA TYR A 295 -5.79 -4.23 -9.75
C TYR A 295 -4.26 -4.08 -9.86
N VAL A 296 -3.65 -4.50 -10.98
CA VAL A 296 -2.20 -4.42 -11.19
C VAL A 296 -1.68 -2.97 -11.15
N ALA A 297 -0.55 -2.76 -10.46
CA ALA A 297 0.08 -1.46 -10.30
C ALA A 297 0.92 -1.04 -11.52
N PRO A 298 1.09 0.27 -11.80
CA PRO A 298 1.90 0.76 -12.92
C PRO A 298 3.33 0.23 -12.91
N GLU A 299 3.97 0.13 -11.73
CA GLU A 299 5.34 -0.34 -11.59
C GLU A 299 5.54 -1.86 -11.81
N VAL A 300 4.47 -2.66 -11.68
CA VAL A 300 4.48 -4.09 -12.06
C VAL A 300 4.59 -4.21 -13.57
N LEU A 301 3.86 -3.38 -14.33
CA LEU A 301 3.96 -3.32 -15.79
C LEU A 301 5.35 -2.86 -16.26
N HIS A 302 6.06 -2.09 -15.43
CA HIS A 302 7.46 -1.69 -15.63
C HIS A 302 8.49 -2.69 -15.08
N ARG A 303 8.07 -3.84 -14.55
CA ARG A 303 8.96 -4.90 -14.03
C ARG A 303 9.94 -4.42 -12.95
N SER A 304 9.48 -3.53 -12.05
CA SER A 304 10.31 -3.06 -10.93
C SER A 304 9.43 -2.62 -9.77
N TYR A 305 9.08 -3.54 -8.88
CA TYR A 305 8.10 -3.31 -7.81
C TYR A 305 8.44 -4.05 -6.51
N GLY A 306 7.71 -3.72 -5.45
CA GLY A 306 7.80 -4.31 -4.12
C GLY A 306 6.44 -4.26 -3.42
N THR A 307 6.45 -4.08 -2.09
CA THR A 307 5.23 -4.00 -1.25
C THR A 307 4.28 -2.87 -1.66
N GLU A 308 4.79 -1.81 -2.29
CA GLU A 308 4.01 -0.73 -2.88
C GLU A 308 2.90 -1.20 -3.83
N ALA A 309 3.09 -2.30 -4.57
CA ALA A 309 2.14 -2.75 -5.59
C ALA A 309 0.81 -3.18 -4.97
N ASP A 310 0.86 -3.84 -3.80
CA ASP A 310 -0.32 -4.20 -3.02
C ASP A 310 -1.10 -2.96 -2.57
N MET A 311 -0.41 -1.86 -2.25
CA MET A 311 -1.04 -0.61 -1.82
C MET A 311 -1.83 0.07 -2.95
N TRP A 312 -1.41 -0.09 -4.20
CA TRP A 312 -2.20 0.34 -5.37
C TRP A 312 -3.46 -0.52 -5.50
N SER A 313 -3.34 -1.85 -5.41
CA SER A 313 -4.47 -2.77 -5.44
C SER A 313 -5.51 -2.44 -4.36
N ILE A 314 -5.06 -2.10 -3.14
CA ILE A 314 -5.92 -1.62 -2.05
C ILE A 314 -6.58 -0.28 -2.42
N GLY A 315 -5.87 0.64 -3.07
CA GLY A 315 -6.44 1.87 -3.62
C GLY A 315 -7.56 1.61 -4.64
N VAL A 316 -7.39 0.61 -5.52
CA VAL A 316 -8.42 0.17 -6.47
C VAL A 316 -9.61 -0.44 -5.73
N ILE A 317 -9.38 -1.28 -4.72
CA ILE A 317 -10.44 -1.84 -3.87
C ILE A 317 -11.21 -0.72 -3.15
N ALA A 318 -10.53 0.22 -2.50
CA ALA A 318 -11.13 1.36 -1.82
C ALA A 318 -11.97 2.23 -2.77
N TYR A 319 -11.46 2.51 -3.98
CA TYR A 319 -12.21 3.22 -5.02
C TYR A 319 -13.50 2.46 -5.39
N ILE A 320 -13.43 1.14 -5.63
CA ILE A 320 -14.60 0.31 -5.97
C ILE A 320 -15.61 0.28 -4.81
N LEU A 321 -15.16 0.14 -3.57
CA LEU A 321 -16.01 0.15 -2.38
C LEU A 321 -16.76 1.48 -2.22
N LEU A 322 -16.11 2.60 -2.50
CA LEU A 322 -16.67 3.95 -2.33
C LEU A 322 -17.63 4.39 -3.45
N CYS A 323 -17.45 3.92 -4.69
CA CYS A 323 -18.25 4.38 -5.84
C CYS A 323 -18.92 3.28 -6.69
N GLY A 324 -18.70 2.00 -6.38
CA GLY A 324 -19.21 0.86 -7.14
C GLY A 324 -18.62 0.68 -8.54
N SER A 325 -17.66 1.53 -8.95
CA SER A 325 -17.06 1.57 -10.29
C SER A 325 -15.56 1.29 -10.26
N ARG A 326 -14.97 0.86 -11.38
CA ARG A 326 -13.52 0.65 -11.50
C ARG A 326 -12.82 1.96 -11.87
N PRO A 327 -11.66 2.31 -11.26
CA PRO A 327 -10.94 3.55 -11.59
C PRO A 327 -10.31 3.51 -12.99
N PHE A 328 -9.91 2.33 -13.46
CA PHE A 328 -9.33 2.11 -14.77
C PHE A 328 -10.14 1.04 -15.52
N TRP A 329 -10.70 1.42 -16.68
CA TRP A 329 -11.57 0.54 -17.46
C TRP A 329 -11.32 0.66 -18.96
N ALA A 330 -11.30 -0.49 -19.64
CA ALA A 330 -11.38 -0.57 -21.09
C ALA A 330 -11.94 -1.93 -21.51
N ARG A 331 -12.40 -2.05 -22.77
CA ARG A 331 -12.92 -3.32 -23.34
C ARG A 331 -11.85 -4.41 -23.53
N THR A 332 -10.57 -4.07 -23.39
CA THR A 332 -9.44 -4.99 -23.57
C THR A 332 -8.41 -4.77 -22.48
N GLU A 333 -7.73 -5.84 -22.09
CA GLU A 333 -6.64 -5.84 -21.11
C GLU A 333 -5.51 -4.87 -21.47
N SER A 334 -5.06 -4.86 -22.72
CA SER A 334 -4.10 -3.87 -23.21
C SER A 334 -4.62 -2.43 -23.14
N GLY A 335 -5.95 -2.24 -23.20
CA GLY A 335 -6.59 -0.95 -22.94
C GLY A 335 -6.57 -0.57 -21.45
N ILE A 336 -6.80 -1.54 -20.56
CA ILE A 336 -6.75 -1.35 -19.11
C ILE A 336 -5.32 -0.99 -18.68
N PHE A 337 -4.30 -1.71 -19.18
CA PHE A 337 -2.90 -1.37 -18.92
C PHE A 337 -2.53 0.04 -19.42
N ARG A 338 -3.04 0.46 -20.59
CA ARG A 338 -2.88 1.86 -21.04
C ARG A 338 -3.57 2.86 -20.12
N ALA A 339 -4.74 2.54 -19.57
CA ALA A 339 -5.43 3.39 -18.61
C ALA A 339 -4.65 3.49 -17.29
N VAL A 340 -4.23 2.37 -16.70
CA VAL A 340 -3.37 2.32 -15.49
C VAL A 340 -2.11 3.17 -15.64
N LEU A 341 -1.46 3.13 -16.81
CA LEU A 341 -0.25 3.91 -17.07
C LEU A 341 -0.52 5.41 -17.34
N LYS A 342 -1.63 5.78 -17.99
CA LYS A 342 -1.84 7.13 -18.55
C LYS A 342 -3.00 7.93 -17.96
N ALA A 343 -4.13 7.32 -17.62
CA ALA A 343 -5.29 8.01 -17.08
C ALA A 343 -5.14 8.27 -15.58
N GLU A 344 -5.81 9.29 -15.05
CA GLU A 344 -5.98 9.49 -13.61
C GLU A 344 -7.39 9.01 -13.18
N PRO A 345 -7.59 8.57 -11.94
CA PRO A 345 -8.91 8.18 -11.45
C PRO A 345 -9.84 9.41 -11.34
N THR A 346 -11.04 9.33 -11.92
CA THR A 346 -12.04 10.40 -11.84
C THR A 346 -12.68 10.47 -10.46
N LEU A 347 -12.67 11.64 -9.83
CA LEU A 347 -13.23 11.87 -8.48
C LEU A 347 -14.31 12.96 -8.45
N ASP A 348 -14.84 13.29 -9.63
CA ASP A 348 -15.79 14.39 -9.86
C ASP A 348 -17.20 13.89 -10.20
N GLU A 349 -17.34 12.62 -10.58
CA GLU A 349 -18.62 11.97 -10.90
C GLU A 349 -19.29 11.35 -9.66
N ALA A 350 -20.62 11.32 -9.63
CA ALA A 350 -21.38 10.74 -8.51
C ALA A 350 -21.00 9.26 -8.27
N PRO A 351 -20.83 8.82 -7.00
CA PRO A 351 -21.11 9.55 -5.76
C PRO A 351 -19.96 10.44 -5.24
N TRP A 352 -18.80 10.53 -5.89
CA TRP A 352 -17.61 11.18 -5.33
C TRP A 352 -17.85 12.60 -4.79
N PRO A 353 -18.57 13.53 -5.44
CA PRO A 353 -18.88 14.84 -4.87
C PRO A 353 -19.47 14.79 -3.46
N SER A 354 -20.29 13.77 -3.14
CA SER A 354 -20.90 13.58 -1.81
C SER A 354 -20.00 12.91 -0.77
N LEU A 355 -18.87 12.31 -1.16
CA LEU A 355 -17.92 11.67 -0.24
C LEU A 355 -17.00 12.69 0.43
N SER A 356 -16.53 12.33 1.63
CA SER A 356 -15.63 13.14 2.45
C SER A 356 -14.33 13.49 1.72
N SER A 357 -13.76 14.67 2.05
CA SER A 357 -12.43 15.07 1.54
C SER A 357 -11.36 14.06 1.95
N GLN A 358 -11.48 13.47 3.15
CA GLN A 358 -10.58 12.47 3.68
C GLN A 358 -10.62 11.14 2.89
N ALA A 359 -11.78 10.69 2.42
CA ALA A 359 -11.90 9.53 1.55
C ALA A 359 -11.20 9.75 0.19
N LYS A 360 -11.42 10.92 -0.41
CA LYS A 360 -10.79 11.32 -1.67
C LYS A 360 -9.27 11.38 -1.54
N ASP A 361 -8.78 12.01 -0.47
CA ASP A 361 -7.36 12.13 -0.15
C ASP A 361 -6.70 10.75 0.10
N PHE A 362 -7.36 9.88 0.87
CA PHE A 362 -6.91 8.50 1.09
C PHE A 362 -6.72 7.73 -0.23
N VAL A 363 -7.72 7.78 -1.12
CA VAL A 363 -7.68 7.10 -2.42
C VAL A 363 -6.64 7.72 -3.35
N LYS A 364 -6.50 9.05 -3.40
CA LYS A 364 -5.43 9.74 -4.16
C LYS A 364 -4.03 9.30 -3.73
N LYS A 365 -3.79 9.18 -2.42
CA LYS A 365 -2.50 8.75 -1.86
C LYS A 365 -2.18 7.28 -2.11
N LEU A 366 -3.18 6.41 -2.25
CA LEU A 366 -2.98 5.01 -2.65
C LEU A 366 -2.85 4.83 -4.17
N LEU A 367 -3.60 5.58 -4.97
CA LEU A 367 -3.55 5.55 -6.44
C LEU A 367 -2.51 6.50 -7.04
N ASN A 368 -1.48 6.89 -6.27
CA ASN A 368 -0.35 7.63 -6.81
C ASN A 368 0.51 6.71 -7.71
N LYS A 369 0.76 7.15 -8.95
CA LYS A 369 1.56 6.39 -9.94
C LYS A 369 3.04 6.33 -9.61
N ASP A 370 3.59 7.32 -8.89
CA ASP A 370 4.93 7.20 -8.34
C ASP A 370 4.85 6.40 -7.04
N TYR A 371 5.25 5.13 -7.11
CA TYR A 371 5.17 4.19 -5.99
C TYR A 371 5.88 4.69 -4.73
N ARG A 372 6.90 5.56 -4.85
CA ARG A 372 7.64 6.14 -3.72
C ARG A 372 6.83 7.17 -2.94
N LYS A 373 5.79 7.71 -3.58
CA LYS A 373 4.84 8.69 -3.04
C LYS A 373 3.63 8.03 -2.40
N ARG A 374 3.42 6.74 -2.65
CA ARG A 374 2.31 5.95 -2.10
C ARG A 374 2.50 5.70 -0.61
N MET A 375 1.42 5.72 0.17
CA MET A 375 1.46 5.31 1.57
C MET A 375 1.75 3.81 1.69
N THR A 376 2.45 3.40 2.75
CA THR A 376 2.49 2.01 3.20
C THR A 376 1.18 1.60 3.88
N ALA A 377 1.02 0.32 4.19
CA ALA A 377 -0.16 -0.16 4.90
C ALA A 377 -0.27 0.40 6.34
N ALA A 378 0.85 0.53 7.07
CA ALA A 378 0.86 1.14 8.41
C ALA A 378 0.54 2.65 8.36
N GLN A 379 1.09 3.38 7.39
CA GLN A 379 0.76 4.80 7.18
C GLN A 379 -0.71 5.01 6.79
N ALA A 380 -1.26 4.13 5.95
CA ALA A 380 -2.66 4.17 5.56
C ALA A 380 -3.60 3.95 6.76
N LEU A 381 -3.26 3.06 7.70
CA LEU A 381 -4.00 2.88 8.95
C LEU A 381 -3.99 4.14 9.84
N CYS A 382 -2.90 4.92 9.83
CA CYS A 382 -2.79 6.20 10.54
C CYS A 382 -3.50 7.39 9.84
N HIS A 383 -4.05 7.19 8.63
CA HIS A 383 -4.65 8.25 7.82
C HIS A 383 -5.91 8.85 8.50
N PRO A 384 -6.16 10.17 8.45
CA PRO A 384 -7.32 10.78 9.12
C PRO A 384 -8.69 10.15 8.79
N TRP A 385 -8.85 9.59 7.58
CA TRP A 385 -10.06 8.85 7.17
C TRP A 385 -10.32 7.57 7.99
N LEU A 386 -9.27 6.93 8.51
CA LEU A 386 -9.31 5.68 9.29
C LEU A 386 -8.97 5.87 10.77
N ARG A 387 -8.23 6.92 11.14
CA ARG A 387 -7.68 7.12 12.50
C ARG A 387 -8.73 7.07 13.62
N ASN A 388 -9.96 7.49 13.32
CA ASN A 388 -11.08 7.52 14.28
C ASN A 388 -12.02 6.30 14.15
N PHE A 389 -11.65 5.27 13.39
CA PHE A 389 -12.47 4.09 13.13
C PHE A 389 -12.03 2.90 14.00
N GLU A 390 -12.71 2.69 15.14
CA GLU A 390 -12.39 1.64 16.14
C GLU A 390 -10.94 1.74 16.67
N GLU A 391 -10.54 0.84 17.59
CA GLU A 391 -9.15 0.79 18.08
C GLU A 391 -8.23 0.14 17.03
N VAL A 392 -7.79 0.93 16.05
CA VAL A 392 -6.85 0.49 15.02
C VAL A 392 -5.47 0.23 15.61
N LYS A 393 -5.11 -1.04 15.79
CA LYS A 393 -3.74 -1.42 16.18
C LYS A 393 -2.76 -1.15 15.04
N ILE A 394 -1.95 -0.10 15.16
CA ILE A 394 -0.90 0.23 14.20
C ILE A 394 0.24 -0.80 14.29
N PRO A 395 0.62 -1.47 13.18
CA PRO A 395 1.75 -2.38 13.13
C PRO A 395 3.07 -1.63 12.90
N GLN A 396 4.20 -2.29 13.18
CA GLN A 396 5.51 -1.76 12.79
C GLN A 396 5.65 -1.74 11.27
N ASP A 397 6.38 -0.75 10.75
CA ASP A 397 6.62 -0.58 9.32
C ASP A 397 8.10 -0.76 8.96
N ILE A 398 8.35 -1.65 7.99
CA ILE A 398 9.69 -1.91 7.46
C ILE A 398 10.30 -0.67 6.77
N ILE A 399 9.51 0.30 6.31
CA ILE A 399 10.02 1.55 5.71
C ILE A 399 10.85 2.36 6.71
N VAL A 400 10.50 2.34 8.00
CA VAL A 400 11.23 3.05 9.07
C VAL A 400 12.67 2.57 9.11
N TYR A 401 12.89 1.26 9.02
CA TYR A 401 14.22 0.65 9.04
C TYR A 401 15.04 1.06 7.80
N LYS A 402 14.40 1.18 6.61
CA LYS A 402 15.06 1.64 5.38
C LYS A 402 15.46 3.12 5.48
N LEU A 403 14.56 3.97 5.94
CA LEU A 403 14.79 5.41 6.07
C LEU A 403 15.84 5.71 7.15
N VAL A 404 15.76 5.07 8.32
CA VAL A 404 16.77 5.22 9.39
C VAL A 404 18.15 4.72 8.95
N LYS A 405 18.24 3.61 8.20
CA LYS A 405 19.51 3.15 7.58
C LYS A 405 20.08 4.22 6.65
N ALA A 406 19.28 4.74 5.73
CA ALA A 406 19.69 5.78 4.79
C ALA A 406 20.12 7.07 5.50
N TYR A 407 19.37 7.50 6.51
CA TYR A 407 19.69 8.66 7.33
C TYR A 407 21.03 8.49 8.04
N ILE A 408 21.24 7.38 8.77
CA ILE A 408 22.49 7.13 9.51
C ILE A 408 23.71 7.14 8.58
N CYS A 409 23.59 6.59 7.36
CA CYS A 409 24.64 6.56 6.36
C CYS A 409 24.84 7.89 5.59
N SER A 410 23.96 8.88 5.74
CA SER A 410 24.07 10.17 5.03
C SER A 410 25.08 11.14 5.66
N SER A 411 25.54 12.14 4.91
CA SER A 411 26.36 13.24 5.41
C SER A 411 25.70 14.04 6.54
N THR A 412 26.53 14.77 7.30
CA THR A 412 26.07 15.75 8.31
C THR A 412 25.19 16.85 7.69
N LEU A 413 25.49 17.24 6.45
CA LEU A 413 24.72 18.21 5.68
C LEU A 413 23.29 17.72 5.41
N ARG A 414 23.14 16.51 4.85
CA ARG A 414 21.81 15.93 4.59
C ARG A 414 21.02 15.64 5.86
N LYS A 415 21.68 15.15 6.92
CA LYS A 415 21.06 15.00 8.25
C LYS A 415 20.50 16.32 8.77
N SER A 416 21.26 17.41 8.64
CA SER A 416 20.81 18.75 9.05
C SER A 416 19.65 19.26 8.19
N ALA A 417 19.63 18.97 6.89
CA ALA A 417 18.50 19.30 6.01
C ALA A 417 17.23 18.54 6.40
N LEU A 418 17.33 17.23 6.68
CA LEU A 418 16.20 16.40 7.11
C LEU A 418 15.67 16.82 8.50
N ARG A 419 16.52 17.19 9.46
CA ARG A 419 16.10 17.81 10.72
C ARG A 419 15.35 19.12 10.51
N ALA A 420 15.83 19.96 9.62
CA ALA A 420 15.21 21.24 9.33
C ALA A 420 13.81 21.08 8.70
N LEU A 421 13.64 20.06 7.83
CA LEU A 421 12.33 19.66 7.31
C LEU A 421 11.43 19.06 8.41
N ALA A 422 11.95 18.19 9.27
CA ALA A 422 11.16 17.57 10.34
C ALA A 422 10.51 18.60 11.27
N LYS A 423 11.19 19.73 11.51
CA LYS A 423 10.71 20.84 12.35
C LYS A 423 9.56 21.64 11.75
N THR A 424 9.21 21.45 10.47
CA THR A 424 8.05 22.12 9.86
C THR A 424 6.75 21.33 10.01
N LEU A 425 6.83 20.05 10.36
CA LEU A 425 5.67 19.15 10.37
C LEU A 425 4.69 19.47 11.50
N THR A 426 3.40 19.37 11.20
CA THR A 426 2.34 19.51 12.22
C THR A 426 2.22 18.25 13.07
N VAL A 427 1.58 18.36 14.24
CA VAL A 427 1.29 17.20 15.12
C VAL A 427 0.56 16.10 14.35
N ASP A 428 -0.42 16.44 13.52
CA ASP A 428 -1.15 15.48 12.69
C ASP A 428 -0.31 14.75 11.64
N GLN A 429 0.72 15.42 11.12
CA GLN A 429 1.68 14.86 10.16
C GLN A 429 2.73 13.98 10.86
N LEU A 430 3.07 14.32 12.11
CA LEU A 430 3.98 13.54 12.97
C LEU A 430 3.31 12.30 13.58
N TYR A 431 1.98 12.23 13.63
CA TYR A 431 1.21 11.14 14.28
C TYR A 431 1.71 9.72 13.93
N TYR A 432 1.88 9.40 12.63
CA TYR A 432 2.41 8.09 12.21
C TYR A 432 3.81 7.82 12.79
N LEU A 433 4.68 8.83 12.85
CA LEU A 433 6.03 8.69 13.39
C LEU A 433 6.00 8.55 14.93
N GLN A 434 5.04 9.18 15.61
CA GLN A 434 4.82 9.00 17.06
C GLN A 434 4.42 7.55 17.38
N GLU A 435 3.48 6.98 16.62
CA GLU A 435 3.07 5.57 16.74
C GLU A 435 4.27 4.62 16.50
N GLN A 436 5.02 4.81 15.41
CA GLN A 436 6.21 4.00 15.14
C GLN A 436 7.27 4.15 16.23
N PHE A 437 7.53 5.36 16.73
CA PHE A 437 8.49 5.58 17.82
C PHE A 437 8.07 4.86 19.11
N ALA A 438 6.78 4.92 19.47
CA ALA A 438 6.24 4.21 20.63
C ALA A 438 6.39 2.68 20.50
N LEU A 439 6.15 2.12 19.31
CA LEU A 439 6.32 0.69 19.03
C LEU A 439 7.77 0.19 19.17
N LEU A 440 8.77 1.07 19.03
CA LEU A 440 10.18 0.77 19.27
C LEU A 440 10.54 0.75 20.77
N GLY A 441 9.68 1.29 21.63
CA GLY A 441 9.83 1.26 23.08
C GLY A 441 10.98 2.16 23.57
N PRO A 442 10.86 3.49 23.53
CA PRO A 442 11.84 4.39 24.12
C PRO A 442 12.05 4.09 25.61
N ASN A 443 13.26 4.32 26.09
CA ASN A 443 13.58 4.22 27.51
C ASN A 443 12.92 5.37 28.31
N LYS A 444 12.97 5.30 29.64
CA LYS A 444 12.42 6.32 30.55
C LYS A 444 12.94 7.75 30.32
N SER A 445 14.07 7.91 29.62
CA SER A 445 14.64 9.21 29.26
C SER A 445 14.18 9.72 27.89
N GLY A 446 13.27 9.02 27.21
CA GLY A 446 12.71 9.43 25.92
C GLY A 446 13.51 9.01 24.67
N TYR A 447 14.48 8.09 24.80
CA TYR A 447 15.35 7.70 23.68
C TYR A 447 15.21 6.23 23.26
N ILE A 448 15.34 5.96 21.96
CA ILE A 448 15.56 4.62 21.39
C ILE A 448 17.03 4.40 21.02
N SER A 449 17.43 3.13 20.91
CA SER A 449 18.74 2.70 20.38
C SER A 449 18.54 1.82 19.14
N LEU A 450 19.58 1.54 18.36
CA LEU A 450 19.42 0.62 17.21
C LEU A 450 19.16 -0.84 17.64
N GLN A 451 19.44 -1.19 18.90
CA GLN A 451 19.03 -2.46 19.50
C GLN A 451 17.52 -2.50 19.76
N ASN A 452 16.85 -1.35 19.97
CA ASN A 452 15.39 -1.27 20.03
C ASN A 452 14.76 -1.67 18.69
N LEU A 453 15.27 -1.18 17.56
CA LEU A 453 14.81 -1.57 16.22
C LEU A 453 14.84 -3.10 16.05
N LYS A 454 15.97 -3.74 16.35
CA LYS A 454 16.08 -5.21 16.32
C LYS A 454 15.07 -5.90 17.24
N THR A 455 14.99 -5.47 18.50
CA THR A 455 14.13 -6.07 19.53
C THR A 455 12.65 -5.93 19.18
N ALA A 456 12.26 -4.77 18.64
CA ALA A 456 10.90 -4.46 18.23
C ALA A 456 10.46 -5.37 17.08
N LEU A 457 11.32 -5.56 16.06
CA LEU A 457 11.05 -6.44 14.94
C LEU A 457 10.93 -7.91 15.36
N SER A 458 11.83 -8.40 16.23
CA SER A 458 11.80 -9.78 16.74
C SER A 458 10.50 -10.14 17.47
N ARG A 459 9.78 -9.17 18.05
CA ARG A 459 8.47 -9.42 18.71
C ARG A 459 7.35 -9.79 17.72
N ASN A 460 7.48 -9.37 16.46
CA ASN A 460 6.50 -9.63 15.40
C ASN A 460 7.05 -10.58 14.33
N SER A 461 8.17 -11.25 14.60
CA SER A 461 8.82 -12.16 13.66
C SER A 461 8.09 -13.49 13.61
N THR A 462 7.72 -13.90 12.41
CA THR A 462 7.46 -15.30 12.08
C THR A 462 8.70 -15.93 11.42
N ASP A 463 8.66 -17.23 11.09
CA ASP A 463 9.74 -17.86 10.32
C ASP A 463 9.93 -17.24 8.92
N THR A 464 8.89 -16.60 8.37
CA THR A 464 8.89 -15.90 7.08
C THR A 464 9.99 -14.84 6.98
N MET A 465 10.34 -14.17 8.09
CA MET A 465 11.40 -13.15 8.13
C MET A 465 12.81 -13.68 7.87
N LYS A 466 13.02 -15.00 8.00
CA LYS A 466 14.30 -15.66 7.68
C LYS A 466 14.45 -15.78 6.17
N ASP A 467 13.43 -16.31 5.49
CA ASP A 467 13.39 -16.46 4.02
C ASP A 467 13.46 -15.09 3.30
N SER A 468 12.73 -14.08 3.80
CA SER A 468 12.78 -12.71 3.24
C SER A 468 14.03 -11.92 3.64
N ARG A 469 14.85 -12.45 4.55
CA ARG A 469 16.06 -11.81 5.12
C ARG A 469 15.79 -10.42 5.74
N VAL A 470 14.56 -10.17 6.16
CA VAL A 470 14.17 -8.95 6.89
C VAL A 470 14.93 -8.85 8.22
N LEU A 471 15.18 -9.98 8.89
CA LEU A 471 15.98 -10.01 10.12
C LEU A 471 17.47 -9.70 9.87
N ASP A 472 18.05 -10.17 8.75
CA ASP A 472 19.43 -9.81 8.35
C ASP A 472 19.56 -8.30 8.15
N PHE A 473 18.58 -7.68 7.48
CA PHE A 473 18.55 -6.25 7.25
C PHE A 473 18.48 -5.48 8.58
N ALA A 474 17.61 -5.89 9.51
CA ALA A 474 17.54 -5.27 10.83
C ALA A 474 18.81 -5.49 11.67
N ASN A 475 19.46 -6.66 11.55
CA ASN A 475 20.75 -6.93 12.17
C ASN A 475 21.82 -5.96 11.63
N MET A 476 21.91 -5.78 10.31
CA MET A 476 22.80 -4.82 9.66
C MET A 476 22.58 -3.39 10.16
N VAL A 477 21.33 -2.94 10.28
CA VAL A 477 21.01 -1.61 10.85
C VAL A 477 21.40 -1.53 12.32
N SER A 478 21.16 -2.58 13.12
CA SER A 478 21.51 -2.60 14.55
C SER A 478 23.00 -2.57 14.85
N ALA A 479 23.84 -3.00 13.89
CA ALA A 479 25.30 -3.02 14.00
C ALA A 479 25.96 -1.66 13.71
N LEU A 480 25.21 -0.67 13.19
CA LEU A 480 25.73 0.66 12.92
C LEU A 480 26.07 1.39 14.23
N GLN A 481 27.26 1.97 14.33
CA GLN A 481 27.68 2.74 15.50
C GLN A 481 27.06 4.14 15.50
N TYR A 482 25.74 4.23 15.73
CA TYR A 482 25.03 5.48 15.94
C TYR A 482 24.64 5.67 17.41
N ARG A 483 24.47 6.94 17.81
CA ARG A 483 23.98 7.29 19.15
C ARG A 483 22.51 6.90 19.33
N LYS A 484 22.01 7.07 20.55
CA LYS A 484 20.57 7.02 20.83
C LYS A 484 19.84 8.11 20.04
N LEU A 485 18.62 7.82 19.58
CA LEU A 485 17.72 8.77 18.92
C LEU A 485 16.65 9.21 19.92
N ASP A 486 16.43 10.52 20.07
CA ASP A 486 15.18 11.05 20.63
C ASP A 486 14.10 11.08 19.53
N PHE A 487 12.92 11.64 19.85
CA PHE A 487 11.83 11.73 18.87
C PHE A 487 12.13 12.72 17.72
N GLU A 488 12.83 13.83 17.94
CA GLU A 488 13.15 14.80 16.87
C GLU A 488 14.13 14.19 15.86
N GLU A 489 15.19 13.57 16.35
CA GLU A 489 16.19 12.87 15.52
C GLU A 489 15.56 11.66 14.82
N PHE A 490 14.69 10.89 15.49
CA PHE A 490 13.95 9.80 14.86
C PHE A 490 13.01 10.30 13.76
N ALA A 491 12.27 11.38 13.99
CA ALA A 491 11.39 11.96 12.99
C ALA A 491 12.20 12.38 11.75
N ALA A 492 13.31 13.10 11.94
CA ALA A 492 14.23 13.44 10.85
C ALA A 492 14.78 12.21 10.11
N ALA A 493 15.02 11.10 10.82
CA ALA A 493 15.52 9.86 10.24
C ALA A 493 14.44 9.00 9.54
N ALA A 494 13.16 9.20 9.84
CA ALA A 494 12.06 8.34 9.37
C ALA A 494 11.05 9.04 8.43
N ILE A 495 11.28 10.30 8.05
CA ILE A 495 10.49 11.01 7.02
C ILE A 495 10.85 10.52 5.62
N SER A 496 9.82 10.16 4.83
CA SER A 496 9.95 9.96 3.39
C SER A 496 9.68 11.27 2.64
N VAL A 497 10.72 11.85 2.06
CA VAL A 497 10.63 13.09 1.25
C VAL A 497 9.67 12.91 0.06
N HIS A 498 9.67 11.75 -0.58
CA HIS A 498 8.74 11.46 -1.68
C HIS A 498 7.26 11.47 -1.25
N GLN A 499 6.94 10.98 -0.06
CA GLN A 499 5.57 11.01 0.46
C GLN A 499 5.17 12.42 0.92
N MET A 500 6.12 13.19 1.45
CA MET A 500 5.92 14.61 1.78
C MET A 500 5.56 15.47 0.56
N GLU A 501 6.14 15.18 -0.61
CA GLU A 501 5.81 15.84 -1.88
C GLU A 501 4.37 15.60 -2.39
N VAL A 502 3.56 14.77 -1.72
CA VAL A 502 2.13 14.55 -2.05
C VAL A 502 1.22 15.53 -1.30
N LEU A 503 1.72 16.15 -0.23
CA LEU A 503 0.92 17.07 0.57
C LEU A 503 0.76 18.40 -0.16
N ASP A 504 -0.46 18.95 -0.17
CA ASP A 504 -0.74 20.31 -0.69
C ASP A 504 0.10 21.40 0.02
N THR A 505 0.63 21.09 1.21
CA THR A 505 1.51 21.96 2.02
C THR A 505 3.01 21.75 1.76
N TRP A 506 3.41 20.87 0.83
CA TRP A 506 4.81 20.54 0.54
C TRP A 506 5.68 21.78 0.28
N GLU A 507 5.22 22.72 -0.54
CA GLU A 507 6.02 23.90 -0.87
C GLU A 507 6.30 24.78 0.37
N GLN A 508 5.33 24.88 1.29
CA GLN A 508 5.51 25.63 2.53
C GLN A 508 6.51 24.94 3.45
N HIS A 509 6.43 23.61 3.56
CA HIS A 509 7.38 22.80 4.31
C HIS A 509 8.80 22.89 3.73
N ALA A 510 8.94 22.84 2.40
CA ALA A 510 10.23 22.99 1.74
C ALA A 510 10.86 24.38 1.97
N ARG A 511 10.07 25.46 1.89
CA ARG A 511 10.53 26.83 2.18
C ARG A 511 10.93 27.01 3.65
N ASN A 512 10.03 26.67 4.58
CA ASN A 512 10.28 26.79 6.02
C ASN A 512 11.48 25.92 6.45
N GLY A 513 11.58 24.70 5.91
CA GLY A 513 12.69 23.79 6.16
C GLY A 513 14.01 24.34 5.64
N TYR A 514 14.01 25.00 4.48
CA TYR A 514 15.18 25.71 3.97
C TYR A 514 15.57 26.91 4.84
N GLU A 515 14.62 27.67 5.40
CA GLU A 515 14.92 28.76 6.35
C GLU A 515 15.54 28.26 7.66
N PHE A 516 15.04 27.15 8.20
CA PHE A 516 15.66 26.48 9.36
C PHE A 516 17.05 25.93 9.01
N PHE A 517 17.21 25.38 7.81
CA PHE A 517 18.49 24.86 7.32
C PHE A 517 19.50 25.99 7.11
N GLU A 518 19.10 27.13 6.55
CA GLU A 518 19.98 28.29 6.34
C GLU A 518 20.72 28.67 7.62
N LYS A 519 19.94 28.87 8.69
CA LYS A 519 20.43 29.33 10.00
C LYS A 519 21.31 28.32 10.74
N ASN A 520 21.09 27.01 10.52
CA ASN A 520 21.63 25.96 11.41
C ASN A 520 22.45 24.86 10.69
N GLY A 521 22.50 24.84 9.36
CA GLY A 521 23.11 23.73 8.59
C GLY A 521 23.61 24.07 7.19
N ASN A 522 23.17 25.18 6.57
CA ASN A 522 23.62 25.60 5.25
C ASN A 522 24.97 26.32 5.36
N ARG A 523 26.03 25.54 5.26
CA ARG A 523 27.42 26.01 5.22
C ARG A 523 27.92 26.13 3.78
N PRO A 524 28.89 27.01 3.48
CA PRO A 524 29.62 26.98 2.22
C PRO A 524 30.18 25.58 1.96
N LEU A 525 29.99 25.06 0.76
CA LEU A 525 30.33 23.67 0.44
C LEU A 525 31.68 23.54 -0.26
N MET A 526 32.45 22.54 0.18
CA MET A 526 33.43 21.88 -0.68
C MET A 526 32.67 21.07 -1.73
N ILE A 527 33.01 21.23 -3.01
CA ILE A 527 32.29 20.58 -4.13
C ILE A 527 32.39 19.05 -4.01
N GLU A 528 33.49 18.56 -3.45
CA GLU A 528 33.81 17.16 -3.19
C GLU A 528 32.86 16.52 -2.15
N GLU A 529 32.42 17.27 -1.14
CA GLU A 529 31.48 16.77 -0.12
C GLU A 529 30.11 16.46 -0.75
N LEU A 530 29.62 17.37 -1.58
CA LEU A 530 28.35 17.20 -2.28
C LEU A 530 28.46 16.19 -3.44
N ALA A 531 29.60 16.12 -4.12
CA ALA A 531 29.88 15.06 -5.09
C ALA A 531 29.80 13.66 -4.45
N SER A 532 30.38 13.50 -3.25
CA SER A 532 30.33 12.25 -2.50
C SER A 532 28.91 11.89 -2.03
N GLU A 533 28.11 12.86 -1.54
CA GLU A 533 26.72 12.63 -1.14
C GLU A 533 25.81 12.30 -2.35
N LEU A 534 26.16 12.77 -3.55
CA LEU A 534 25.42 12.50 -4.78
C LEU A 534 25.97 11.31 -5.58
N GLY A 535 27.05 10.66 -5.11
CA GLY A 535 27.64 9.50 -5.76
C GLY A 535 28.24 9.81 -7.13
N LEU A 536 28.61 11.07 -7.36
CA LEU A 536 29.20 11.52 -8.60
C LEU A 536 30.68 11.09 -8.63
N SER A 537 31.10 10.49 -9.74
CA SER A 537 32.51 10.18 -9.96
C SER A 537 33.34 11.47 -9.97
N PRO A 538 34.60 11.46 -9.47
CA PRO A 538 35.52 12.61 -9.60
C PRO A 538 35.75 13.08 -11.05
N SER A 539 35.39 12.26 -12.04
CA SER A 539 35.43 12.60 -13.48
C SER A 539 34.26 13.46 -13.97
N VAL A 540 33.18 13.60 -13.19
CA VAL A 540 32.04 14.46 -13.53
C VAL A 540 32.42 15.92 -13.26
N PRO A 541 32.19 16.88 -14.18
CA PRO A 541 32.39 18.30 -13.91
C PRO A 541 31.27 18.81 -12.99
N VAL A 542 31.41 18.54 -11.69
CA VAL A 542 30.39 18.79 -10.66
C VAL A 542 29.95 20.25 -10.62
N HIS A 543 30.86 21.18 -10.90
CA HIS A 543 30.57 22.62 -10.99
C HIS A 543 29.55 22.98 -12.10
N VAL A 544 29.46 22.20 -13.19
CA VAL A 544 28.45 22.37 -14.25
C VAL A 544 27.12 21.73 -13.84
N VAL A 545 27.17 20.56 -13.20
CA VAL A 545 25.98 19.80 -12.78
C VAL A 545 25.24 20.49 -11.63
N LEU A 546 25.95 21.20 -10.77
CA LEU A 546 25.43 21.81 -9.54
C LEU A 546 25.32 23.34 -9.60
N GLN A 547 25.44 23.94 -10.78
CA GLN A 547 25.44 25.40 -10.93
C GLN A 547 24.19 26.08 -10.34
N ASP A 548 22.99 25.51 -10.55
CA ASP A 548 21.74 26.01 -9.97
C ASP A 548 21.50 25.58 -8.50
N TRP A 549 22.31 24.65 -8.00
CA TRP A 549 22.17 24.07 -6.66
C TRP A 549 23.00 24.85 -5.64
N ILE A 550 24.09 25.49 -6.06
CA ILE A 550 25.01 26.26 -5.22
C ILE A 550 24.88 27.75 -5.58
N ARG A 551 24.66 28.59 -4.58
CA ARG A 551 24.57 30.04 -4.74
C ARG A 551 25.96 30.64 -4.98
N HIS A 552 26.12 31.29 -6.13
CA HIS A 552 27.37 32.01 -6.49
C HIS A 552 27.79 33.10 -5.48
N SER A 553 26.87 33.60 -4.65
CA SER A 553 27.14 34.66 -3.66
C SER A 553 28.01 34.22 -2.47
N ASP A 554 27.86 32.97 -2.03
CA ASP A 554 28.31 32.51 -0.71
C ASP A 554 28.68 31.01 -0.67
N GLY A 555 28.60 30.30 -1.80
CA GLY A 555 28.94 28.87 -1.89
C GLY A 555 27.99 27.95 -1.12
N LYS A 556 26.86 28.47 -0.63
CA LYS A 556 25.82 27.72 0.09
C LYS A 556 24.84 27.06 -0.88
N LEU A 557 24.07 26.07 -0.41
CA LEU A 557 22.98 25.52 -1.21
C LEU A 557 21.87 26.55 -1.44
N SER A 558 21.29 26.54 -2.63
CA SER A 558 20.01 27.17 -2.96
C SER A 558 18.84 26.36 -2.42
N LEU A 559 17.60 26.91 -2.46
CA LEU A 559 16.39 26.15 -2.15
C LEU A 559 16.24 24.90 -3.04
N LEU A 560 16.62 25.00 -4.33
CA LEU A 560 16.63 23.87 -5.24
C LEU A 560 17.67 22.83 -4.80
N GLY A 561 18.89 23.27 -4.47
CA GLY A 561 19.94 22.40 -3.95
C GLY A 561 19.54 21.68 -2.66
N PHE A 562 18.86 22.36 -1.74
CA PHE A 562 18.28 21.78 -0.52
C PHE A 562 17.23 20.71 -0.83
N ILE A 563 16.27 20.98 -1.72
CA ILE A 563 15.25 20.00 -2.11
C ILE A 563 15.90 18.75 -2.74
N LYS A 564 16.95 18.92 -3.55
CA LYS A 564 17.69 17.80 -4.14
C LYS A 564 18.49 17.02 -3.08
N LEU A 565 19.11 17.71 -2.13
CA LEU A 565 19.85 17.09 -1.01
C LEU A 565 18.95 16.22 -0.11
N LEU A 566 17.70 16.64 0.13
CA LEU A 566 16.74 15.86 0.93
C LEU A 566 16.55 14.44 0.35
N HIS A 567 16.40 14.33 -0.97
CA HIS A 567 16.28 13.04 -1.68
C HIS A 567 17.57 12.19 -1.60
N GLY A 568 18.75 12.82 -1.55
CA GLY A 568 20.06 12.17 -1.49
C GLY A 568 20.35 11.29 -2.70
N LEU A 569 21.16 10.24 -2.51
CA LEU A 569 21.43 9.23 -3.53
C LEU A 569 20.14 8.60 -4.07
N SER A 570 19.77 8.95 -5.30
CA SER A 570 18.73 8.21 -6.02
C SER A 570 19.23 6.79 -6.31
N SER A 571 18.47 5.77 -5.92
CA SER A 571 18.80 4.35 -6.16
C SER A 571 18.85 3.92 -7.63
N ARG A 572 18.86 4.87 -8.58
CA ARG A 572 19.01 4.62 -10.02
C ARG A 572 20.47 4.42 -10.48
N THR A 573 21.47 4.60 -9.62
CA THR A 573 22.88 4.54 -10.02
C THR A 573 23.73 3.58 -9.18
N ILE A 574 23.35 2.30 -9.17
CA ILE A 574 24.33 1.21 -9.14
C ILE A 574 24.02 0.29 -10.33
N LEU A 575 24.26 0.81 -11.55
CA LEU A 575 24.66 -0.08 -12.63
C LEU A 575 26.01 -0.65 -12.22
N LYS A 576 26.07 -1.96 -12.00
CA LYS A 576 27.35 -2.66 -11.86
C LYS A 576 28.14 -2.44 -13.16
N ALA A 577 29.34 -1.90 -13.02
CA ALA A 577 30.37 -1.98 -14.04
C ALA A 577 30.83 -3.44 -14.21
#